data_AF-A0A098APF1-F1
#
_entry.id   AF-A0A098APF1-F1
#
_cell.length_a   1.000
_cell.length_b   1.000
_cell.length_c   1.000
_cell.angle_alpha   90.00
_cell.angle_beta   90.00
_cell.angle_gamma   90.00
#
_symmetry.space_group_name_H-M   'P 1'
#
loop_
_entity.id
_entity.type
_entity.pdbx_description
1 polymer ?
#
loop_
_entity_poly.entity_id
_entity_poly.type
_entity_poly.pdbx_seq_one_letter_code
_entity_poly.pdbx_strand_id
1 'polypeptide(L)'
;MTLKTFSDKAKTFTFTYEFKDLDTAMVAGHALLGYMTGTYEVPSISITHKDKGTLVAEYVEDHKLNKTFKRICDSFKDYYNQPVDDEAFEERYKRERVLQLKE
;
A
#
# COMPACT_ATOMS: atom_id res chain seq x y z
N MET A 1 2.59 -22.02 2.33
CA MET A 1 2.61 -20.74 3.06
C MET A 1 1.49 -20.79 4.08
N THR A 2 1.76 -20.34 5.31
CA THR A 2 0.75 -20.31 6.38
C THR A 2 0.57 -18.85 6.79
N LEU A 3 -0.68 -18.38 6.80
CA LEU A 3 -1.01 -17.04 7.26
C LEU A 3 -0.83 -16.94 8.77
N LYS A 4 -0.57 -15.72 9.26
CA LYS A 4 -0.41 -15.46 10.70
C LYS A 4 -1.75 -15.29 11.39
N THR A 5 -1.80 -15.69 12.65
CA THR A 5 -2.86 -15.38 13.59
C THR A 5 -2.32 -14.49 14.70
N PHE A 6 -3.20 -13.74 15.35
CA PHE A 6 -2.84 -12.95 16.53
C PHE A 6 -2.86 -13.82 17.78
N SER A 7 -2.00 -13.52 18.76
CA SER A 7 -2.12 -14.12 20.09
C SER A 7 -3.21 -13.44 20.93
N ASP A 8 -3.60 -14.07 22.03
CA ASP A 8 -4.53 -13.49 23.01
C ASP A 8 -3.98 -12.20 23.68
N LYS A 9 -2.68 -11.90 23.49
CA LYS A 9 -2.02 -10.70 24.02
C LYS A 9 -1.93 -9.57 23.00
N ALA A 10 -2.48 -9.74 21.80
CA ALA A 10 -2.46 -8.73 20.77
C ALA A 10 -3.13 -7.44 21.25
N LYS A 11 -2.61 -6.30 20.78
CA LYS A 11 -3.06 -4.97 21.17
C LYS A 11 -3.35 -4.14 19.95
N THR A 12 -4.23 -3.16 20.11
CA THR A 12 -4.43 -2.13 19.10
C THR A 12 -3.26 -1.16 19.10
N PHE A 13 -2.72 -0.89 17.93
CA PHE A 13 -1.70 0.10 17.67
C PHE A 13 -2.21 1.12 16.65
N THR A 14 -1.73 2.34 16.79
CA THR A 14 -1.97 3.41 15.83
C THR A 14 -0.66 3.78 15.15
N PHE A 15 -0.70 3.85 13.82
CA PHE A 15 0.39 4.32 12.97
C PHE A 15 -0.09 5.53 12.18
N THR A 16 0.69 6.60 12.20
CA THR A 16 0.39 7.84 11.46
C THR A 16 1.55 8.14 10.53
N TYR A 17 1.24 8.53 9.30
CA TYR A 17 2.21 8.92 8.29
C TYR A 17 1.67 10.07 7.45
N GLU A 18 2.52 11.05 7.16
CA GLU A 18 2.15 12.24 6.40
C GLU A 18 2.70 12.16 4.97
N PHE A 19 1.80 12.30 4.00
CA PHE A 19 2.10 12.40 2.57
C PHE A 19 1.89 13.82 2.07
N LYS A 20 2.44 14.10 0.89
CA LYS A 20 2.32 15.40 0.20
C LYS A 20 0.87 15.70 -0.22
N ASP A 21 0.12 14.66 -0.60
CA ASP A 21 -1.23 14.76 -1.13
C ASP A 21 -2.08 13.56 -0.70
N LEU A 22 -3.41 13.74 -0.80
CA LEU A 22 -4.40 12.76 -0.39
C LEU A 22 -4.34 11.50 -1.26
N ASP A 23 -4.09 11.64 -2.56
CA ASP A 23 -4.05 10.53 -3.50
C ASP A 23 -2.93 9.54 -3.14
N THR A 24 -1.73 10.04 -2.87
CA THR A 24 -0.59 9.24 -2.39
C THR A 24 -0.92 8.55 -1.06
N ALA A 25 -1.58 9.27 -0.14
CA ALA A 25 -2.01 8.69 1.13
C ALA A 25 -3.06 7.58 0.95
N MET A 26 -3.96 7.70 -0.04
CA MET A 26 -4.94 6.67 -0.39
C MET A 26 -4.26 5.44 -0.98
N VAL A 27 -3.33 5.61 -1.93
CA VAL A 27 -2.57 4.51 -2.53
C VAL A 27 -1.76 3.76 -1.47
N ALA A 28 -1.04 4.48 -0.60
CA ALA A 28 -0.30 3.86 0.49
C ALA A 28 -1.22 3.15 1.50
N GLY A 29 -2.40 3.71 1.78
CA GLY A 29 -3.42 3.07 2.61
C GLY A 29 -3.86 1.71 2.06
N HIS A 30 -4.12 1.62 0.76
CA HIS A 30 -4.42 0.34 0.09
C HIS A 30 -3.26 -0.65 0.18
N ALA A 31 -2.01 -0.18 0.07
CA ALA A 31 -0.84 -1.04 0.23
C ALA A 31 -0.74 -1.62 1.66
N LEU A 32 -1.07 -0.85 2.70
CA LEU A 32 -1.15 -1.36 4.07
C LEU A 32 -2.26 -2.40 4.23
N LEU A 33 -3.45 -2.18 3.65
CA LEU A 33 -4.54 -3.15 3.64
C LEU A 33 -4.12 -4.46 2.94
N GLY A 34 -3.45 -4.34 1.79
CA GLY A 34 -2.93 -5.48 1.04
C GLY A 34 -1.88 -6.27 1.82
N TYR A 35 -0.96 -5.59 2.50
CA TYR A 35 0.02 -6.22 3.37
C TYR A 35 -0.66 -7.03 4.49
N MET A 36 -1.66 -6.44 5.17
CA MET A 36 -2.37 -7.13 6.24
C MET A 36 -3.15 -8.33 5.70
N THR A 37 -3.89 -8.17 4.62
CA THR A 37 -4.67 -9.25 3.99
C THR A 37 -3.77 -10.38 3.47
N GLY A 38 -2.57 -10.06 2.97
CA GLY A 38 -1.61 -11.06 2.50
C GLY A 38 -0.80 -11.74 3.61
N THR A 39 -0.82 -11.21 4.83
CA THR A 39 -0.01 -11.71 5.95
C THR A 39 -0.83 -12.47 6.99
N TYR A 40 -2.09 -12.08 7.22
CA TYR A 40 -2.91 -12.56 8.32
C TYR A 40 -4.15 -13.32 7.82
N GLU A 41 -4.55 -14.34 8.56
CA GLU A 41 -5.76 -15.12 8.26
C GLU A 41 -7.02 -14.26 8.41
N VAL A 42 -7.07 -13.45 9.45
CA VAL A 42 -8.11 -12.45 9.69
C VAL A 42 -7.42 -11.10 9.89
N PRO A 43 -7.27 -10.27 8.85
CA PRO A 43 -6.63 -8.97 9.00
C PRO A 43 -7.48 -8.04 9.85
N SER A 44 -6.88 -7.46 10.89
CA SER A 44 -7.53 -6.44 11.73
C SER A 44 -6.82 -5.11 11.54
N ILE A 45 -7.29 -4.32 10.58
CA ILE A 45 -6.78 -2.99 10.27
C ILE A 45 -7.92 -2.07 9.80
N SER A 46 -7.87 -0.81 10.23
CA SER A 46 -8.72 0.28 9.77
C SER A 46 -7.83 1.41 9.26
N ILE A 47 -8.18 1.96 8.10
CA ILE A 47 -7.48 3.08 7.50
C ILE A 47 -8.40 4.30 7.52
N THR A 48 -7.88 5.42 8.00
CA THR A 48 -8.54 6.73 7.96
C THR A 48 -7.60 7.75 7.36
N HIS A 49 -8.10 8.54 6.42
CA HIS A 49 -7.40 9.68 5.87
C HIS A 49 -7.87 10.95 6.55
N LYS A 50 -6.91 11.78 6.99
CA LYS A 50 -7.15 13.08 7.58
C LYS A 50 -6.45 14.15 6.76
N ASP A 51 -7.04 15.34 6.70
CA ASP A 51 -6.49 16.51 6.03
C ASP A 51 -6.08 16.21 4.57
N LYS A 52 -5.08 16.91 4.04
CA LYS A 52 -4.65 16.80 2.64
C LYS A 52 -3.59 15.71 2.38
N GLY A 53 -3.39 14.75 3.30
CA GLY A 53 -2.34 13.74 3.11
C GLY A 53 -1.97 12.91 4.36
N THR A 54 -2.67 13.06 5.48
CA THR A 54 -2.37 12.28 6.69
C THR A 54 -3.04 10.93 6.62
N LEU A 55 -2.24 9.87 6.60
CA LEU A 55 -2.69 8.48 6.72
C LEU A 55 -2.65 8.05 8.19
N VAL A 56 -3.77 7.53 8.70
CA VAL A 56 -3.86 6.90 10.03
C VAL A 56 -4.29 5.45 9.84
N ALA A 57 -3.49 4.52 10.34
CA ALA A 57 -3.77 3.09 10.35
C ALA A 57 -3.90 2.61 11.80
N GLU A 58 -5.06 2.08 12.14
CA GLU A 58 -5.30 1.40 13.43
C GLU A 58 -5.34 -0.10 13.18
N TYR A 59 -4.51 -0.88 13.87
CA TYR A 59 -4.38 -2.31 13.63
C TYR A 59 -4.15 -3.09 14.92
N VAL A 60 -4.56 -4.36 14.92
CA VAL A 60 -4.30 -5.28 16.04
C VAL A 60 -3.10 -6.15 15.70
N GLU A 61 -2.14 -6.26 16.62
CA GLU A 61 -0.95 -7.09 16.45
C GLU A 61 -0.29 -7.44 17.79
N ASP A 62 0.56 -8.47 17.83
CA ASP A 62 1.39 -8.79 19.00
C ASP A 62 2.54 -7.79 19.20
N HIS A 63 3.05 -7.24 18.10
CA HIS A 63 4.19 -6.33 18.04
C HIS A 63 3.95 -5.15 17.09
N LYS A 64 4.55 -4.00 17.39
CA LYS A 64 4.42 -2.81 16.53
C LYS A 64 4.98 -3.07 15.13
N LEU A 65 4.17 -2.83 14.10
CA LEU A 65 4.55 -2.92 12.69
C LEU A 65 5.12 -1.61 12.12
N ASN A 66 5.38 -0.61 12.97
CA ASN A 66 5.77 0.75 12.55
C ASN A 66 6.93 0.77 11.54
N LYS A 67 7.94 -0.10 11.69
CA LYS A 67 9.06 -0.19 10.73
C LYS A 67 8.60 -0.67 9.36
N THR A 68 7.77 -1.70 9.33
CA THR A 68 7.22 -2.27 8.09
C THR A 68 6.28 -1.29 7.41
N PHE A 69 5.34 -0.70 8.16
CA PHE A 69 4.40 0.27 7.63
C PHE A 69 5.11 1.52 7.12
N LYS A 70 6.11 2.02 7.86
CA LYS A 70 6.96 3.12 7.40
C LYS A 70 7.67 2.78 6.09
N ARG A 71 8.24 1.57 5.96
CA ARG A 71 8.90 1.15 4.72
C ARG A 71 7.94 1.10 3.54
N ILE A 72 6.72 0.59 3.73
CA ILE A 72 5.67 0.59 2.70
C ILE A 72 5.28 2.02 2.35
N CYS A 73 5.06 2.89 3.33
CA CYS A 73 4.71 4.30 3.05
C CYS A 73 5.84 5.06 2.35
N ASP A 74 7.08 4.85 2.77
CA ASP A 74 8.26 5.48 2.16
C ASP A 74 8.40 5.11 0.67
N SER A 75 7.95 3.92 0.22
CA SER A 75 8.01 3.56 -1.20
C SER A 75 7.06 4.37 -2.09
N PHE A 76 6.08 5.07 -1.50
CA PHE A 76 5.14 5.92 -2.23
C PHE A 76 5.51 7.41 -2.20
N LYS A 77 6.60 7.81 -1.52
CA LYS A 77 7.03 9.22 -1.51
C LYS A 77 7.35 9.77 -2.91
N ASP A 78 7.86 8.90 -3.78
CA ASP A 78 8.21 9.22 -5.16
C ASP A 78 7.16 8.72 -6.17
N TYR A 79 5.92 8.48 -5.72
CA TYR A 79 4.87 7.88 -6.56
C TYR A 79 4.65 8.65 -7.87
N TYR A 80 4.68 9.99 -7.84
CA TYR A 80 4.56 10.85 -9.02
C TYR A 80 5.88 11.17 -9.73
N ASN A 81 7.02 10.75 -9.17
CA ASN A 81 8.36 10.96 -9.77
C ASN A 81 8.80 9.76 -10.62
N GLN A 82 7.96 8.74 -10.77
CA GLN A 82 8.23 7.68 -11.73
C GLN A 82 8.29 8.31 -13.11
N PRO A 83 9.34 8.03 -13.92
CA PRO A 83 9.35 8.48 -15.30
C PRO A 83 8.08 7.95 -15.95
N VAL A 84 7.18 8.86 -16.28
CA VAL A 84 6.11 8.56 -17.22
C VAL A 84 6.88 8.31 -18.49
N ASP A 85 7.01 7.04 -18.88
CA ASP A 85 7.33 6.75 -20.27
C ASP A 85 6.20 7.43 -21.03
N ASP A 86 6.49 8.55 -21.69
CA ASP A 86 5.49 9.45 -22.31
C ASP A 86 4.66 8.73 -23.40
N GLU A 87 4.96 7.47 -23.66
CA GLU A 87 4.08 6.55 -24.35
C GLU A 87 2.87 6.22 -23.46
N ALA A 88 1.74 6.87 -23.74
CA ALA A 88 0.45 6.55 -23.16
C ALA A 88 0.26 5.02 -23.11
N PHE A 89 -0.11 4.48 -21.95
CA PHE A 89 -0.27 3.04 -21.72
C PHE A 89 -0.97 2.30 -22.87
N GLU A 90 -1.98 2.94 -23.47
CA GLU A 90 -2.72 2.48 -24.65
C GLU A 90 -1.85 2.26 -25.90
N GLU A 91 -0.89 3.14 -26.18
CA GLU A 91 -0.01 3.04 -27.35
C GLU A 91 1.01 1.89 -27.18
N ARG A 92 1.56 1.73 -25.96
CA ARG A 92 2.40 0.59 -25.62
C ARG A 92 1.64 -0.73 -25.75
N TYR A 93 0.43 -0.80 -25.19
CA TYR A 93 -0.43 -1.99 -25.28
C TYR A 93 -0.73 -2.37 -26.74
N LYS A 94 -1.06 -1.40 -27.59
CA LYS A 94 -1.30 -1.63 -29.02
C LYS A 94 -0.06 -2.17 -29.73
N ARG A 95 1.13 -1.61 -29.47
CA ARG A 95 2.39 -2.10 -30.06
C ARG A 95 2.70 -3.53 -29.65
N GLU A 96 2.61 -3.85 -28.37
CA GLU A 96 2.83 -5.21 -27.85
C GLU A 96 1.85 -6.22 -28.48
N ARG A 97 0.56 -5.85 -28.64
CA ARG A 97 -0.44 -6.67 -29.34
C ARG A 97 -0.15 -6.85 -30.82
N VAL A 98 0.30 -5.81 -31.52
CA VAL A 98 0.64 -5.89 -32.96
C VAL A 98 1.89 -6.74 -33.19
N LEU A 99 2.86 -6.73 -32.27
CA LEU A 99 4.05 -7.58 -32.32
C LEU A 99 3.69 -9.07 -32.14
N GLN A 100 2.83 -9.40 -31.17
CA GLN A 100 2.36 -10.77 -30.93
C GLN A 100 1.57 -11.37 -32.11
N LEU A 101 1.02 -10.54 -32.99
CA LEU A 101 0.26 -10.99 -34.17
C LEU A 101 1.15 -11.26 -35.39
N LYS A 102 2.47 -11.05 -35.29
CA LYS A 102 3.44 -11.22 -36.38
C LYS A 102 4.32 -12.47 -36.24
N GLU A 103 4.17 -13.23 -35.16
CA GLU A 103 4.70 -14.60 -35.00
C GLU A 103 3.59 -15.62 -35.27
#